data_AF-A0A8K0MGH4-F1
#
_entry.id   AF-A0A8K0MGH4-F1
#
_cell.length_a   1.000
_cell.length_b   1.000
_cell.length_c   1.000
_cell.angle_alpha   90.00
_cell.angle_beta   90.00
_cell.angle_gamma   90.00
#
_symmetry.space_group_name_H-M   'P 1'
#
loop_
_entity.id
_entity.type
_entity.pdbx_description
1 polymer ?
#
loop_
_entity_poly.entity_id
_entity_poly.type
_entity_poly.pdbx_seq_one_letter_code
_entity_poly.pdbx_strand_id
1 'polypeptide(L)'
;MRGIKFIATARKFFKVTVVFSTLHAFYIPKFRFSFKFKASETTKEIGLELTFKPGELTEMVDGPNSDQLCVSGLFCKSFIEVNEEGTEAAASSAALSMFLSASSSPPTFVAGRPFLFTIREETHGMVFFIGALLKPLLDA
;
A
#
# COMPACT_ATOMS: atom_id res chain seq x y z
N MET A 1 17.40 -21.09 -2.60
CA MET A 1 16.49 -19.94 -2.78
C MET A 1 15.55 -19.86 -1.59
N ARG A 2 15.91 -19.11 -0.55
CA ARG A 2 15.03 -18.86 0.61
C ARG A 2 14.76 -17.36 0.64
N GLY A 3 13.52 -17.00 0.33
CA GLY A 3 13.07 -15.62 0.29
C GLY A 3 13.03 -15.01 1.69
N ILE A 4 13.50 -13.76 1.78
CA ILE A 4 13.38 -12.91 2.96
C ILE A 4 11.90 -12.52 3.13
N LYS A 5 11.41 -12.52 4.36
CA LYS A 5 10.00 -12.42 4.72
C LYS A 5 9.77 -11.13 5.52
N PHE A 6 8.86 -10.28 5.05
CA PHE A 6 8.41 -9.09 5.76
C PHE A 6 7.03 -9.37 6.37
N ILE A 7 6.75 -8.84 7.56
CA ILE A 7 5.47 -8.98 8.27
C ILE A 7 4.96 -7.57 8.59
N ALA A 8 3.96 -7.09 7.86
CA ALA A 8 3.18 -5.93 8.25
C ALA A 8 1.99 -6.39 9.11
N THR A 9 1.94 -5.97 10.37
CA THR A 9 0.86 -6.33 11.29
C THR A 9 -0.36 -5.46 11.06
N ALA A 10 -1.24 -5.92 10.18
CA ALA A 10 -2.68 -5.76 10.35
C ALA A 10 -3.23 -7.19 10.47
N ARG A 11 -3.14 -7.77 11.68
CA ARG A 11 -3.53 -9.17 11.98
C ARG A 11 -3.40 -10.11 10.77
N LYS A 12 -2.17 -10.57 10.53
CA LYS A 12 -1.77 -11.64 9.60
C LYS A 12 -1.70 -11.30 8.09
N PHE A 13 -0.46 -11.41 7.60
CA PHE A 13 -0.02 -11.72 6.22
C PHE A 13 -0.13 -10.64 5.14
N PHE A 14 0.88 -9.75 5.08
CA PHE A 14 1.33 -9.18 3.81
C PHE A 14 2.84 -9.33 3.69
N LYS A 15 3.29 -9.98 2.61
CA LYS A 15 4.70 -10.16 2.24
C LYS A 15 5.04 -9.14 1.16
N VAL A 16 5.99 -8.24 1.45
CA VAL A 16 6.53 -7.30 0.47
C VAL A 16 7.73 -7.95 -0.20
N THR A 17 7.70 -8.10 -1.53
CA THR A 17 8.82 -8.62 -2.31
C THR A 17 9.44 -7.47 -3.09
N VAL A 18 10.66 -7.08 -2.75
CA VAL A 18 11.45 -6.17 -3.58
C VAL A 18 12.44 -7.01 -4.38
N VAL A 19 12.26 -7.06 -5.70
CA VAL A 19 13.14 -7.78 -6.62
C VAL A 19 14.30 -6.85 -6.97
N PHE A 20 15.48 -7.09 -6.41
CA PHE A 20 16.69 -6.33 -6.73
C PHE A 20 17.61 -7.12 -7.66
N SER A 21 18.09 -6.47 -8.71
CA SER A 21 19.50 -6.61 -9.13
C SER A 21 20.35 -5.83 -8.11
N THR A 22 21.54 -6.32 -7.79
CA THR A 22 22.44 -5.79 -6.73
C THR A 22 22.41 -4.26 -6.61
N LEU A 23 21.93 -3.72 -5.47
CA LEU A 23 21.97 -2.29 -5.15
C LEU A 23 23.17 -1.98 -4.23
N HIS A 24 23.72 -0.77 -4.37
CA HIS A 24 24.79 -0.27 -3.49
C HIS A 24 24.21 0.31 -2.20
N ALA A 25 23.08 1.02 -2.26
CA ALA A 25 22.39 1.53 -1.09
C ALA A 25 20.86 1.56 -1.30
N PHE A 26 20.11 1.36 -0.21
CA PHE A 26 18.64 1.33 -0.20
C PHE A 26 18.12 2.08 1.02
N TYR A 27 17.26 3.08 0.80
CA TYR A 27 16.65 3.87 1.87
C TYR A 27 15.18 4.19 1.57
N ILE A 28 14.30 3.90 2.53
CA ILE A 28 12.91 4.33 2.59
C ILE A 28 12.70 5.02 3.94
N PRO A 29 12.15 6.25 3.99
CA PRO A 29 11.92 6.93 5.26
C PRO A 29 10.87 6.21 6.09
N LYS A 30 10.99 6.31 7.42
CA LYS A 30 9.89 5.96 8.31
C LYS A 30 8.76 6.95 8.10
N PHE A 31 7.52 6.48 8.08
CA PHE A 31 6.37 7.37 8.01
C PHE A 31 5.15 6.74 8.66
N ARG A 32 4.30 7.59 9.21
CA ARG A 32 3.03 7.19 9.81
C ARG A 32 1.98 8.25 9.56
N PHE A 33 0.88 7.86 8.96
CA PHE A 33 -0.27 8.75 8.78
C PHE A 33 -1.57 7.97 8.66
N SER A 34 -2.68 8.68 8.88
CA SER A 34 -4.02 8.18 8.62
C SER A 34 -4.72 9.07 7.60
N PHE A 35 -5.61 8.47 6.84
CA PHE A 35 -6.44 9.18 5.89
C PHE A 35 -7.90 8.83 6.15
N LYS A 36 -8.77 9.84 6.21
CA LYS A 36 -10.21 9.66 6.33
C LYS A 36 -10.88 10.59 5.34
N PHE A 37 -11.75 10.05 4.51
CA PHE A 37 -12.55 10.86 3.60
C PHE A 37 -13.93 10.26 3.39
N LYS A 38 -14.87 11.13 3.01
CA LYS A 38 -16.21 10.76 2.61
C LYS A 38 -16.15 10.38 1.13
N ALA A 39 -16.17 9.09 0.84
CA ALA A 39 -16.05 8.57 -0.52
C ALA A 39 -17.35 8.73 -1.32
N SER A 40 -18.48 9.09 -0.70
CA SER A 40 -19.77 9.17 -1.41
C SER A 40 -19.75 10.11 -2.62
N GLU A 41 -19.06 11.25 -2.53
CA GLU A 41 -19.00 12.22 -3.63
C GLU A 41 -18.13 11.68 -4.76
N THR A 42 -16.91 11.23 -4.46
CA THR A 42 -16.03 10.59 -5.44
C THR A 42 -16.66 9.36 -6.08
N THR A 43 -17.38 8.53 -5.32
CA THR A 43 -18.06 7.33 -5.83
C THR A 43 -19.21 7.68 -6.78
N LYS A 44 -19.91 8.79 -6.55
CA LYS A 44 -20.90 9.33 -7.50
C LYS A 44 -20.22 9.85 -8.77
N GLU A 45 -19.12 10.60 -8.62
CA GLU A 45 -18.36 11.16 -9.76
C GLU A 45 -17.80 10.08 -10.69
N ILE A 46 -17.44 8.90 -10.17
CA ILE A 46 -17.00 7.75 -11.00
C ILE A 46 -18.17 6.92 -11.56
N GLY A 47 -19.42 7.34 -11.34
CA GLY A 47 -20.62 6.77 -11.97
C GLY A 47 -21.50 5.88 -11.08
N LEU A 48 -21.15 5.66 -9.81
CA LEU A 48 -21.97 4.84 -8.91
C LEU A 48 -22.98 5.72 -8.15
N GLU A 49 -23.95 6.26 -8.89
CA GLU A 49 -24.97 7.16 -8.33
C GLU A 49 -26.21 6.43 -7.80
N LEU A 50 -26.59 5.32 -8.42
CA LEU A 50 -27.86 4.61 -8.14
C LEU A 50 -27.96 4.16 -6.67
N THR A 51 -26.85 3.70 -6.09
CA THR A 51 -26.78 3.25 -4.68
C THR A 51 -27.17 4.36 -3.68
N PHE A 52 -27.13 5.62 -4.09
CA PHE A 52 -27.50 6.78 -3.28
C PHE A 52 -28.92 7.29 -3.56
N LYS A 53 -29.69 6.64 -4.46
CA LYS A 53 -31.09 6.95 -4.75
C LYS A 53 -31.99 5.91 -4.06
N PRO A 54 -33.18 6.31 -3.57
CA PRO A 54 -34.17 5.37 -3.05
C PRO A 54 -34.60 4.36 -4.11
N GLY A 55 -34.89 3.12 -3.71
CA GLY A 55 -35.49 2.11 -4.58
C GLY A 55 -34.52 1.25 -5.38
N GLU A 56 -33.22 1.53 -5.30
CA GLU A 56 -32.17 0.79 -6.02
C GLU A 56 -31.58 -0.37 -5.18
N LEU A 57 -31.96 -0.47 -3.90
CA LEU A 57 -31.41 -1.44 -2.93
C LEU A 57 -32.51 -2.33 -2.30
N THR A 58 -33.57 -2.63 -3.04
CA THR A 58 -34.74 -3.36 -2.53
C THR A 58 -34.42 -4.74 -1.95
N GLU A 59 -33.38 -5.41 -2.48
CA GLU A 59 -32.96 -6.74 -2.04
C GLU A 59 -32.15 -6.75 -0.73
N MET A 60 -31.82 -5.58 -0.16
CA MET A 60 -31.08 -5.51 1.11
C MET A 60 -31.95 -5.70 2.35
N VAL A 61 -33.26 -5.45 2.26
CA VAL A 61 -34.18 -5.58 3.40
C VAL A 61 -35.58 -5.92 2.91
N ASP A 62 -36.24 -6.85 3.60
CA ASP A 62 -37.67 -7.13 3.37
C ASP A 62 -38.55 -6.16 4.17
N GLY A 63 -39.63 -5.68 3.56
CA GLY A 63 -40.68 -4.95 4.26
C GLY A 63 -41.26 -3.76 3.49
N PRO A 64 -42.32 -3.12 4.05
CA PRO A 64 -43.14 -2.12 3.35
C PRO A 64 -42.47 -0.76 3.09
N ASN A 65 -41.14 -0.67 3.11
CA ASN A 65 -40.38 0.54 2.77
C ASN A 65 -39.01 0.20 2.13
N SER A 66 -38.81 -1.03 1.60
CA SER A 66 -37.54 -1.42 0.99
C SER A 66 -37.19 -0.53 -0.22
N ASP A 67 -38.21 -0.03 -0.88
CA ASP A 67 -38.22 0.92 -1.98
C ASP A 67 -37.83 2.36 -1.57
N GLN A 68 -37.67 2.65 -0.27
CA GLN A 68 -37.12 3.92 0.23
C GLN A 68 -35.64 3.82 0.67
N LEU A 69 -35.07 2.62 0.66
CA LEU A 69 -33.70 2.39 1.12
C LEU A 69 -32.68 2.98 0.15
N CYS A 70 -31.70 3.71 0.71
CA CYS A 70 -30.55 4.23 -0.02
C CYS A 70 -29.34 4.41 0.91
N VAL A 71 -28.15 4.48 0.34
CA VAL A 71 -26.94 4.81 1.11
C VAL A 71 -26.90 6.30 1.42
N SER A 72 -26.91 6.66 2.70
CA SER A 72 -26.81 8.07 3.13
C SER A 72 -25.39 8.64 3.00
N GLY A 73 -24.37 7.78 3.08
CA GLY A 73 -22.97 8.19 2.98
C GLY A 73 -22.01 7.02 3.03
N LEU A 74 -20.86 7.20 2.38
CA LEU A 74 -19.77 6.23 2.34
C LEU A 74 -18.53 6.89 2.93
N PHE A 75 -17.90 6.25 3.91
CA PHE A 75 -16.72 6.76 4.60
C PHE A 75 -15.61 5.73 4.55
N CYS A 76 -14.43 6.14 4.12
CA CYS A 76 -13.23 5.32 4.15
C CYS A 76 -12.23 5.92 5.14
N LYS A 77 -11.70 5.09 6.03
CA LYS A 77 -10.62 5.43 6.95
C LYS A 77 -9.51 4.40 6.81
N SER A 78 -8.30 4.86 6.57
CA SER A 78 -7.10 4.05 6.48
C SER A 78 -6.00 4.60 7.38
N PHE A 79 -5.05 3.73 7.73
CA PHE A 79 -3.87 4.05 8.50
C PHE A 79 -2.69 3.26 7.95
N ILE A 80 -1.53 3.90 7.87
CA ILE A 80 -0.29 3.26 7.47
C ILE A 80 0.83 3.71 8.40
N GLU A 81 1.68 2.75 8.76
CA GLU A 81 2.93 2.96 9.48
C GLU A 81 4.00 2.07 8.85
N VAL A 82 5.11 2.69 8.47
CA VAL A 82 6.30 2.02 7.98
C VAL A 82 7.42 2.30 8.98
N ASN A 83 7.92 1.24 9.59
CA ASN A 83 8.99 1.26 10.59
C ASN A 83 10.01 0.14 10.34
N GLU A 84 11.08 0.11 11.14
CA GLU A 84 12.13 -0.92 11.05
C GLU A 84 11.69 -2.28 11.64
N GLU A 85 10.76 -2.29 12.60
CA GLU A 85 10.30 -3.53 13.25
C GLU A 85 9.53 -4.47 12.31
N GLY A 86 8.92 -3.95 11.24
CA GLY A 86 8.34 -4.75 10.15
C GLY A 86 9.38 -5.33 9.17
N THR A 87 10.68 -5.06 9.40
CA THR A 87 11.79 -5.25 8.46
C THR A 87 12.89 -6.09 9.11
N GLU A 88 12.77 -7.42 9.09
CA GLU A 88 13.90 -8.31 9.32
C GLU A 88 14.79 -8.28 8.04
N ALA A 89 15.43 -7.15 7.81
CA ALA A 89 16.42 -6.99 6.77
C ALA A 89 17.63 -7.84 7.15
N ALA A 90 17.68 -9.07 6.62
CA ALA A 90 18.89 -9.84 6.55
C ALA A 90 19.88 -9.11 5.60
N ALA A 91 20.52 -8.06 6.12
CA ALA A 91 21.75 -7.53 5.58
C ALA A 91 22.86 -8.56 5.81
N SER A 92 22.84 -9.65 5.04
CA SER A 92 24.00 -10.51 4.85
C SER A 92 24.22 -10.69 3.36
N SER A 93 24.89 -9.71 2.77
CA SER A 93 25.71 -9.92 1.58
C SER A 93 27.15 -9.69 1.99
N ALA A 94 27.61 -10.44 2.99
CA ALA A 94 29.02 -10.58 3.27
C ALA A 94 29.64 -11.46 2.17
N ALA A 95 30.41 -10.80 1.30
CA ALA A 95 31.50 -11.36 0.51
C ALA A 95 31.21 -12.60 -0.33
N LEU A 96 30.81 -12.43 -1.60
CA LEU A 96 31.19 -13.33 -2.70
C LEU A 96 30.77 -12.74 -4.05
N SER A 97 31.46 -11.70 -4.49
CA SER A 97 31.62 -11.49 -5.94
C SER A 97 32.93 -10.77 -6.21
N MET A 98 34.01 -11.54 -6.04
CA MET A 98 35.31 -11.20 -6.55
C MET A 98 35.40 -11.78 -7.96
N PHE A 99 34.67 -11.23 -8.93
CA PHE A 99 34.92 -11.54 -10.35
C PHE A 99 34.71 -10.30 -11.22
N LEU A 100 35.86 -9.88 -11.77
CA LEU A 100 36.14 -8.89 -12.79
C LEU A 100 35.11 -8.86 -13.92
N SER A 101 34.47 -7.70 -14.17
CA SER A 101 34.28 -7.07 -15.49
C SER A 101 33.29 -5.89 -15.43
N ALA A 102 33.65 -4.78 -16.10
CA ALA A 102 32.88 -3.55 -16.34
C ALA A 102 32.33 -2.78 -15.12
N SER A 103 32.96 -1.64 -14.82
CA SER A 103 32.66 -0.72 -13.72
C SER A 103 31.33 0.05 -13.89
N SER A 104 30.20 -0.60 -13.66
CA SER A 104 28.98 0.12 -13.28
C SER A 104 28.81 0.00 -11.77
N SER A 105 28.96 1.12 -11.04
CA SER A 105 28.58 1.16 -9.63
C SER A 105 27.15 0.63 -9.48
N PRO A 106 26.88 -0.30 -8.55
CA PRO A 106 25.53 -0.82 -8.39
C PRO A 106 24.56 0.34 -8.08
N PRO A 107 23.33 0.33 -8.61
CA PRO A 107 22.41 1.44 -8.42
C PRO A 107 22.07 1.69 -6.95
N THR A 108 21.78 2.94 -6.61
CA THR A 108 21.33 3.36 -5.28
C THR A 108 19.86 3.76 -5.34
N PHE A 109 19.04 3.26 -4.43
CA PHE A 109 17.65 3.65 -4.27
C PHE A 109 17.46 4.44 -2.98
N VAL A 110 17.09 5.71 -3.09
CA VAL A 110 16.79 6.59 -1.95
C VAL A 110 15.46 7.27 -2.19
N ALA A 111 14.45 6.93 -1.39
CA ALA A 111 13.12 7.55 -1.43
C ALA A 111 13.09 8.91 -0.69
N GLY A 112 14.04 9.79 -1.01
CA GLY A 112 14.22 11.11 -0.38
C GLY A 112 13.42 12.25 -1.02
N ARG A 113 12.48 11.94 -1.90
CA ARG A 113 11.59 12.88 -2.61
C ARG A 113 10.19 12.27 -2.73
N PRO A 114 9.14 13.04 -3.08
CA PRO A 114 7.77 12.51 -3.15
C PRO A 114 7.68 11.21 -3.94
N PHE A 115 7.01 10.20 -3.40
CA PHE A 115 6.86 8.89 -4.03
C PHE A 115 5.45 8.31 -3.84
N LEU A 116 5.07 7.44 -4.77
CA LEU A 116 3.88 6.60 -4.68
C LEU A 116 4.27 5.25 -4.08
N PHE A 117 3.35 4.65 -3.34
CA PHE A 117 3.51 3.30 -2.82
C PHE A 117 2.21 2.51 -3.00
N THR A 118 2.37 1.20 -3.12
CA THR A 118 1.27 0.25 -3.23
C THR A 118 1.56 -0.94 -2.33
N ILE A 119 0.59 -1.35 -1.53
CA ILE A 119 0.64 -2.62 -0.80
C ILE A 119 -0.28 -3.58 -1.56
N ARG A 120 0.32 -4.65 -2.12
CA ARG A 120 -0.40 -5.62 -2.93
C ARG A 120 -0.06 -7.05 -2.55
N GLU A 121 -1.02 -7.95 -2.74
CA GLU A 121 -0.79 -9.38 -2.77
C GLU A 121 -0.02 -9.74 -4.04
N GLU A 122 1.01 -10.58 -3.92
CA GLU A 122 1.84 -10.99 -5.05
C GLU A 122 1.14 -12.03 -5.94
N THR A 123 0.42 -12.98 -5.34
CA THR A 123 -0.17 -14.13 -6.05
C THR A 123 -1.26 -13.72 -7.04
N HIS A 124 -2.24 -12.95 -6.58
CA HIS A 124 -3.39 -12.53 -7.39
C HIS A 124 -3.29 -11.07 -7.83
N GLY A 125 -2.26 -10.35 -7.36
CA GLY A 125 -2.06 -8.96 -7.69
C GLY A 125 -3.00 -7.98 -6.98
N MET A 126 -3.82 -8.44 -6.04
CA MET A 126 -4.83 -7.65 -5.31
C MET A 126 -4.18 -6.48 -4.57
N VAL A 127 -4.74 -5.28 -4.70
CA VAL A 127 -4.19 -4.07 -4.08
C VAL A 127 -4.96 -3.74 -2.81
N PHE A 128 -4.26 -3.69 -1.68
CA PHE A 128 -4.83 -3.32 -0.38
C PHE A 128 -4.72 -1.82 -0.12
N PHE A 129 -3.61 -1.20 -0.53
CA PHE A 129 -3.38 0.23 -0.35
C PHE A 129 -2.68 0.83 -1.56
N ILE A 130 -3.08 2.04 -1.91
CA ILE A 130 -2.37 2.96 -2.80
C ILE A 130 -2.25 4.27 -2.06
N GLY A 131 -1.07 4.87 -2.09
CA GLY A 131 -0.86 6.16 -1.47
C GLY A 131 0.34 6.91 -2.03
N ALA A 132 0.44 8.17 -1.63
CA ALA A 132 1.53 9.07 -1.96
C ALA A 132 2.12 9.63 -0.67
N LEU A 133 3.45 9.55 -0.51
CA LEU A 133 4.16 10.30 0.52
C LEU A 133 4.75 11.55 -0.13
N LEU A 134 4.11 12.70 0.08
CA LEU A 134 4.49 13.97 -0.56
C LEU A 134 5.61 14.72 0.17
N LYS A 135 5.83 14.42 1.44
CA LYS A 135 6.85 15.05 2.27
C LYS A 135 7.61 13.98 3.05
N PRO A 136 8.56 13.28 2.40
CA PRO A 136 9.46 12.39 3.11
C PRO A 136 10.38 13.23 4.00
N LEU A 137 10.41 12.91 5.29
CA LEU A 137 11.44 13.43 6.19
C LEU A 137 12.63 12.47 6.09
N LEU A 138 13.79 12.99 5.70
CA LEU A 138 15.04 12.28 5.90
C LEU A 138 15.42 12.50 7.36
N ASP A 139 15.24 11.48 8.18
CA ASP A 139 15.89 11.46 9.49
C ASP A 139 17.40 11.42 9.20
N ALA A 140 18.12 12.48 9.63
CA ALA A 140 19.55 12.69 9.40
C ALA A 140 20.42 11.76 10.26
#